data_AF-A0A0H4WX20-F1
#
_entry.id   AF-A0A0H4WX20-F1
#
_cell.length_a   1.000
_cell.length_b   1.000
_cell.length_c   1.000
_cell.angle_alpha   90.00
_cell.angle_beta   90.00
_cell.angle_gamma   90.00
#
_symmetry.space_group_name_H-M   'P 1'
#
loop_
_entity.id
_entity.type
_entity.pdbx_description
1 polymer ?
#
loop_
_entity_poly.entity_id
_entity_poly.type
_entity_poly.pdbx_seq_one_letter_code
_entity_poly.pdbx_strand_id
1 'polypeptide(L)'
;MWNSRPWLAAVAAFAFVSTGCDNEESVDARKVADVAATRSAQMLKGVSASMRTTSNLSSLNGLGGALSSLGAGFEGVPVPEFPVGAEGTSLFAPETTDAQADQLARFLRERIFTEANVESSDGKTLLFRLKGSEVCTDGASRPDEGCVQAVDAAELRIRATSLGNDSLELELLIGPNRVEPMSLRFLPQVASFVVDLGGLKGAVAQLASGMEAFLPAVMVGQVEFKVTEAGAQHWVFSTSILDALRLEMALPDGTFAFSSARAEPLVEFEADGAANRARISLDLNATELRLPYMGTAPGLRGKDWTLSLAGLSYAFTATEGQTDFALERVGLGDAQSHLRLGDDTLFTLDLNAQSGRHFSATLSSGADGAPLLKVQPEFDLVTRFYLAPLKADPSLEIPSAYEDASYRLRLSGGNGAPSLRAVPANASTGFKGGLQLVTGELLLAANDTQVVVSQGQCLVSATPASGEAASLLAYLSEGNCE
;
A
#
# COMPACT_ATOMS: atom_id res chain seq x y z
N MET A 1 -65.98 28.07 15.40
CA MET A 1 -65.01 27.67 16.45
C MET A 1 -63.64 27.72 15.81
N TRP A 2 -62.76 28.53 16.42
CA TRP A 2 -61.30 28.65 16.30
C TRP A 2 -60.65 28.45 14.92
N ASN A 3 -60.23 29.55 14.28
CA ASN A 3 -58.88 30.16 14.34
C ASN A 3 -57.89 29.33 13.49
N SER A 4 -57.21 29.82 12.45
CA SER A 4 -56.77 31.16 12.02
C SER A 4 -56.35 31.03 10.53
N ARG A 5 -56.85 31.78 9.54
CA ARG A 5 -56.39 33.10 9.06
C ARG A 5 -54.85 33.36 9.18
N PRO A 6 -54.21 34.16 8.30
CA PRO A 6 -54.57 34.53 6.92
C PRO A 6 -53.33 34.87 6.01
N TRP A 7 -53.62 35.45 4.83
CA TRP A 7 -52.80 36.30 3.94
C TRP A 7 -52.24 35.61 2.68
N LEU A 8 -52.90 35.85 1.53
CA LEU A 8 -52.69 36.97 0.58
C LEU A 8 -51.46 36.71 -0.28
N ALA A 9 -51.40 37.01 -1.56
CA ALA A 9 -52.33 37.37 -2.61
C ALA A 9 -51.42 37.63 -3.80
N ALA A 10 -51.93 37.35 -4.99
CA ALA A 10 -51.59 38.06 -6.22
C ALA A 10 -50.15 37.79 -6.76
N VAL A 11 -49.90 37.60 -8.04
CA VAL A 11 -50.53 38.14 -9.25
C VAL A 11 -50.29 37.15 -10.40
N ALA A 12 -51.31 37.04 -11.25
CA ALA A 12 -51.30 36.90 -12.72
C ALA A 12 -49.95 36.66 -13.41
N ALA A 13 -49.84 35.61 -14.22
CA ALA A 13 -50.15 35.63 -15.65
C ALA A 13 -49.25 36.56 -16.47
N PHE A 14 -48.31 35.96 -17.21
CA PHE A 14 -48.04 36.29 -18.60
C PHE A 14 -47.53 35.05 -19.34
N ALA A 15 -48.07 34.85 -20.54
CA ALA A 15 -47.62 33.86 -21.51
C ALA A 15 -46.52 34.44 -22.43
N PHE A 16 -45.80 33.52 -23.07
CA PHE A 16 -44.91 33.62 -24.25
C PHE A 16 -43.40 33.90 -24.08
N VAL A 17 -42.65 32.90 -24.58
CA VAL A 17 -41.30 32.87 -25.19
C VAL A 17 -40.16 33.61 -24.50
N SER A 18 -39.32 32.85 -23.79
CA SER A 18 -37.90 32.69 -24.15
C SER A 18 -37.30 31.56 -23.31
N THR A 19 -36.56 30.68 -23.99
CA THR A 19 -35.43 29.90 -23.46
C THR A 19 -35.47 29.53 -21.98
N GLY A 20 -35.93 28.31 -21.68
CA GLY A 20 -35.72 27.64 -20.41
C GLY A 20 -35.19 26.24 -20.64
N CYS A 21 -34.15 26.11 -21.45
CA CYS A 21 -33.21 25.02 -21.25
C CYS A 21 -32.67 25.24 -19.84
N ASP A 22 -33.09 24.43 -18.86
CA ASP A 22 -32.29 24.31 -17.65
C ASP A 22 -30.92 23.83 -18.14
N ASN A 23 -29.99 24.79 -18.12
CA ASN A 23 -28.72 24.74 -18.80
C ASN A 23 -28.04 23.42 -18.45
N GLU A 24 -27.85 22.55 -19.43
CA GLU A 24 -26.63 21.74 -19.46
C GLU A 24 -25.51 22.75 -19.29
N GLU A 25 -24.96 22.81 -18.08
CA GLU A 25 -24.02 23.84 -17.68
C GLU A 25 -22.80 23.71 -18.57
N SER A 26 -22.75 24.54 -19.61
CA SER A 26 -21.71 24.47 -20.62
C SER A 26 -20.38 24.69 -19.95
N VAL A 27 -19.44 23.78 -20.18
CA VAL A 27 -18.10 23.86 -19.60
C VAL A 27 -17.34 24.96 -20.32
N ASP A 28 -16.90 25.96 -19.58
CA ASP A 28 -15.96 26.98 -20.09
C ASP A 28 -14.57 26.82 -19.45
N ALA A 29 -13.56 27.44 -20.07
CA ALA A 29 -12.18 27.32 -19.62
C ALA A 29 -11.97 27.82 -18.19
N ARG A 30 -12.72 28.84 -17.78
CA ARG A 30 -12.65 29.42 -16.44
C ARG A 30 -13.18 28.47 -15.39
N LYS A 31 -14.30 27.79 -15.65
CA LYS A 31 -14.85 26.76 -14.77
C LYS A 31 -13.88 25.60 -14.60
N VAL A 32 -13.28 25.09 -15.68
CA VAL A 32 -12.24 24.05 -15.62
C VAL A 32 -11.06 24.51 -14.78
N ALA A 33 -10.56 25.72 -15.04
CA ALA A 33 -9.45 26.31 -14.31
C ALA A 33 -9.74 26.43 -12.81
N ASP A 34 -10.92 26.93 -12.45
CA ASP A 34 -11.31 27.16 -11.06
C ASP A 34 -11.52 25.85 -10.30
N VAL A 35 -12.17 24.85 -10.89
CA VAL A 35 -12.33 23.53 -10.27
C VAL A 35 -10.97 22.86 -10.11
N ALA A 36 -10.18 22.74 -11.18
CA ALA A 36 -8.89 22.06 -11.14
C ALA A 36 -7.91 22.73 -10.16
N ALA A 37 -7.79 24.05 -10.18
CA ALA A 37 -6.90 24.80 -9.30
C ALA A 37 -7.34 24.75 -7.84
N THR A 38 -8.62 24.98 -7.56
CA THR A 38 -9.13 25.02 -6.19
C THR A 38 -9.06 23.64 -5.55
N ARG A 39 -9.49 22.59 -6.26
CA ARG A 39 -9.49 21.22 -5.72
C ARG A 39 -8.08 20.69 -5.51
N SER A 40 -7.17 20.89 -6.46
CA SER A 40 -5.76 20.47 -6.30
C SER A 40 -5.11 21.16 -5.10
N ALA A 41 -5.33 22.46 -4.93
CA ALA A 41 -4.80 23.20 -3.79
C ALA A 41 -5.43 22.76 -2.45
N GLN A 42 -6.75 22.57 -2.41
CA GLN A 42 -7.46 22.08 -1.22
C GLN A 42 -6.94 20.71 -0.79
N MET A 43 -6.69 19.82 -1.76
CA MET A 43 -6.15 18.48 -1.49
C MET A 43 -4.74 18.54 -0.93
N LEU A 44 -3.82 19.27 -1.56
CA LEU A 44 -2.45 19.43 -1.05
C LEU A 44 -2.45 19.97 0.40
N LYS A 45 -3.32 20.95 0.68
CA LYS A 45 -3.49 21.50 2.03
C LYS A 45 -4.06 20.45 2.99
N GLY A 46 -5.12 19.74 2.60
CA GLY A 46 -5.72 18.65 3.38
C GLY A 46 -4.73 17.54 3.72
N VAL A 47 -3.97 17.05 2.74
CA VAL A 47 -2.89 16.06 2.92
C VAL A 47 -1.90 16.52 3.96
N SER A 48 -1.40 17.74 3.80
CA SER A 48 -0.39 18.29 4.71
C SER A 48 -0.93 18.43 6.14
N ALA A 49 -2.18 18.84 6.31
CA ALA A 49 -2.82 18.98 7.61
C ALA A 49 -3.00 17.62 8.29
N SER A 50 -3.45 16.61 7.55
CA SER A 50 -3.59 15.24 8.06
C SER A 50 -2.24 14.65 8.51
N MET A 51 -1.17 14.81 7.71
CA MET A 51 0.16 14.33 8.10
C MET A 51 0.67 14.98 9.39
N ARG A 52 0.38 16.28 9.62
CA ARG A 52 0.72 16.97 10.88
C ARG A 52 -0.02 16.37 12.07
N THR A 53 -1.30 16.06 11.91
CA THR A 53 -2.08 15.41 12.97
C THR A 53 -1.45 14.07 13.34
N THR A 54 -1.07 13.27 12.35
CA THR A 54 -0.47 11.94 12.57
C THR A 54 0.92 12.01 13.18
N SER A 55 1.78 12.93 12.73
CA SER A 55 3.13 13.10 13.30
C SER A 55 3.11 13.53 14.77
N ASN A 56 2.01 14.13 15.21
CA ASN A 56 1.83 14.60 16.58
C ASN A 56 1.14 13.59 17.49
N LEU A 57 0.75 12.40 16.99
CA LEU A 57 0.17 11.35 17.82
C LEU A 57 1.23 10.77 18.77
N SER A 58 1.17 11.17 20.04
CA SER A 58 2.03 10.65 21.10
C SER A 58 1.99 9.12 21.24
N SER A 59 0.87 8.49 20.87
CA SER A 59 0.69 7.04 20.87
C SER A 59 1.61 6.31 19.89
N LEU A 60 2.01 6.93 18.77
CA LEU A 60 2.97 6.32 17.83
C LEU A 60 4.38 6.24 18.42
N ASN A 61 4.80 7.24 19.19
CA ASN A 61 6.06 7.19 19.94
C ASN A 61 6.01 6.12 21.05
N GLY A 62 4.86 5.99 21.71
CA GLY A 62 4.61 4.93 22.70
C GLY A 62 4.71 3.53 22.11
N LEU A 63 4.17 3.31 20.90
CA LEU A 63 4.30 2.04 20.17
C LEU A 63 5.76 1.71 19.86
N GLY A 64 6.56 2.69 19.41
CA GLY A 64 8.00 2.50 19.19
C GLY A 64 8.75 2.07 20.46
N GLY A 65 8.39 2.61 21.63
CA GLY A 65 8.89 2.17 22.93
C GLY A 65 8.45 0.76 23.32
N ALA A 66 7.18 0.41 23.05
CA ALA A 66 6.64 -0.91 23.35
C ALA A 66 7.23 -2.01 22.45
N LEU A 67 7.46 -1.72 21.16
CA LEU A 67 8.11 -2.64 20.23
C LEU A 67 9.60 -2.80 20.53
N SER A 68 10.30 -1.73 20.92
CA SER A 68 11.72 -1.82 21.30
C SER A 68 11.93 -2.61 22.59
N SER A 69 11.05 -2.46 23.59
CA SER A 69 11.09 -3.28 24.81
C SER A 69 10.71 -4.75 24.55
N LEU A 70 9.77 -5.02 23.65
CA LEU A 70 9.51 -6.37 23.16
C LEU A 70 10.77 -6.94 22.49
N GLY A 71 11.40 -6.17 21.60
CA GLY A 71 12.67 -6.48 20.91
C GLY A 71 13.82 -6.80 21.86
N ALA A 72 13.99 -6.04 22.94
CA ALA A 72 15.00 -6.29 23.96
C ALA A 72 14.82 -7.65 24.68
N GLY A 73 13.59 -8.14 24.80
CA GLY A 73 13.31 -9.49 25.28
C GLY A 73 13.77 -10.62 24.35
N PHE A 74 14.04 -10.30 23.07
CA PHE A 74 14.57 -11.24 22.08
C PHE A 74 16.10 -11.18 21.95
N GLU A 75 16.85 -10.35 22.70
CA GLU A 75 18.33 -10.35 22.65
C GLU A 75 18.94 -11.73 22.98
N GLY A 76 18.21 -12.59 23.69
CA GLY A 76 18.58 -13.98 24.00
C GLY A 76 18.03 -15.06 23.04
N VAL A 77 17.24 -14.69 22.02
CA VAL A 77 16.60 -15.61 21.06
C VAL A 77 17.04 -15.24 19.64
N PRO A 78 17.65 -16.15 18.87
CA PRO A 78 18.05 -15.86 17.49
C PRO A 78 16.80 -15.74 16.60
N VAL A 79 16.27 -14.52 16.45
CA VAL A 79 15.18 -14.19 15.52
C VAL A 79 15.77 -13.43 14.33
N PRO A 80 15.38 -13.73 13.08
CA PRO A 80 15.77 -12.90 11.94
C PRO A 80 15.24 -11.47 12.11
N GLU A 81 16.14 -10.48 12.03
CA GLU A 81 15.77 -9.06 12.06
C GLU A 81 14.86 -8.74 10.87
N PHE A 82 13.62 -8.32 11.14
CA PHE A 82 12.79 -7.70 10.13
C PHE A 82 13.28 -6.27 9.91
N PRO A 83 13.59 -5.86 8.66
CA PRO A 83 13.89 -4.47 8.38
C PRO A 83 12.61 -3.65 8.57
N VAL A 84 12.44 -3.06 9.75
CA VAL A 84 11.58 -1.89 9.94
C VAL A 84 12.31 -0.73 9.29
N GLY A 85 12.08 -0.57 7.98
CA GLY A 85 12.62 0.52 7.19
C GLY A 85 12.13 1.86 7.72
N ALA A 86 12.94 2.47 8.58
CA ALA A 86 12.98 3.90 8.76
C ALA A 86 13.60 4.51 7.51
N GLU A 87 12.78 5.07 6.62
CA GLU A 87 13.11 6.20 5.74
C GLU A 87 11.88 6.60 4.92
N GLY A 88 10.95 7.26 5.58
CA GLY A 88 9.85 7.92 4.91
C GLY A 88 9.56 9.21 5.63
N THR A 89 10.09 10.34 5.14
CA THR A 89 9.53 11.72 5.26
C THR A 89 10.60 12.79 5.00
N SER A 90 10.87 13.07 3.72
CA SER A 90 11.51 14.34 3.30
C SER A 90 10.64 15.14 2.33
N LEU A 91 9.52 14.60 1.84
CA LEU A 91 8.74 15.19 0.74
C LEU A 91 7.66 16.20 1.17
N PHE A 92 7.43 16.39 2.49
CA PHE A 92 6.25 17.14 2.98
C PHE A 92 6.56 18.13 4.11
N ALA A 93 7.61 18.94 3.96
CA ALA A 93 7.89 20.01 4.91
C ALA A 93 6.78 21.09 4.87
N PRO A 94 6.15 21.43 6.01
CA PRO A 94 4.86 22.12 6.07
C PRO A 94 4.87 23.56 5.53
N GLU A 95 5.97 24.29 5.66
CA GLU A 95 6.09 25.67 5.14
C GLU A 95 6.18 25.72 3.61
N THR A 96 6.54 24.59 2.97
CA THR A 96 6.65 24.52 1.50
C THR A 96 5.33 24.15 0.82
N THR A 97 4.41 23.49 1.52
CA THR A 97 3.21 22.90 0.89
C THR A 97 2.13 23.93 0.55
N ASP A 98 1.89 24.94 1.39
CA ASP A 98 0.93 26.01 1.08
C ASP A 98 1.38 26.83 -0.13
N ALA A 99 2.67 27.20 -0.16
CA ALA A 99 3.26 27.91 -1.29
C ALA A 99 3.22 27.09 -2.59
N GLN A 100 3.49 25.77 -2.51
CA GLN A 100 3.37 24.85 -3.63
C GLN A 100 1.92 24.72 -4.13
N ALA A 101 0.95 24.63 -3.22
CA ALA A 101 -0.47 24.55 -3.57
C ALA A 101 -0.94 25.82 -4.30
N ASP A 102 -0.54 27.00 -3.81
CA ASP A 102 -0.88 28.27 -4.43
C ASP A 102 -0.12 28.49 -5.76
N GLN A 103 1.10 27.98 -5.88
CA GLN A 103 1.86 27.98 -7.14
C GLN A 103 1.21 27.07 -8.18
N LEU A 104 0.81 25.85 -7.80
CA LEU A 104 0.09 24.93 -8.68
C LEU A 104 -1.24 25.52 -9.15
N ALA A 105 -2.02 26.09 -8.23
CA ALA A 105 -3.29 26.73 -8.56
C ALA A 105 -3.12 27.87 -9.57
N ARG A 106 -2.10 28.72 -9.38
CA ARG A 106 -1.77 29.79 -10.34
C ARG A 106 -1.35 29.23 -11.69
N PHE A 107 -0.46 28.23 -11.72
CA PHE A 107 -0.02 27.60 -12.96
C PHE A 107 -1.20 27.02 -13.76
N LEU A 108 -2.12 26.30 -13.10
CA LEU A 108 -3.29 25.74 -13.76
C LEU A 108 -4.22 26.82 -14.33
N ARG A 109 -4.46 27.91 -13.59
CA ARG A 109 -5.35 29.02 -14.04
C ARG A 109 -4.74 29.89 -15.13
N GLU A 110 -3.48 30.26 -14.96
CA GLU A 110 -2.85 31.30 -15.77
C GLU A 110 -2.16 30.74 -17.02
N ARG A 111 -1.85 29.44 -17.06
CA ARG A 111 -1.04 28.83 -18.12
C ARG A 111 -1.72 27.66 -18.82
N ILE A 112 -2.35 26.76 -18.07
CA ILE A 112 -2.89 25.53 -18.64
C ILE A 112 -4.33 25.73 -19.13
N PHE A 113 -5.25 26.06 -18.24
CA PHE A 113 -6.69 26.15 -18.52
C PHE A 113 -7.11 27.59 -18.89
N THR A 114 -6.50 28.10 -19.96
CA THR A 114 -6.83 29.43 -20.51
C THR A 114 -7.64 29.30 -21.80
N GLU A 115 -8.44 30.32 -22.14
CA GLU A 115 -9.17 30.36 -23.42
C GLU A 115 -8.23 30.22 -24.63
N ALA A 116 -7.01 30.76 -24.53
CA ALA A 116 -6.00 30.70 -25.60
C ALA A 116 -5.46 29.29 -25.89
N ASN A 117 -5.72 28.33 -24.99
CA ASN A 117 -5.35 26.94 -25.16
C ASN A 117 -6.52 26.06 -25.60
N VAL A 118 -7.75 26.57 -25.69
CA VAL A 118 -8.91 25.79 -26.14
C VAL A 118 -8.76 25.51 -27.64
N GLU A 119 -8.68 24.22 -27.99
CA GLU A 119 -8.65 23.72 -29.37
C GLU A 119 -10.06 23.45 -29.90
N SER A 120 -10.95 22.88 -29.07
CA SER A 120 -12.35 22.60 -29.43
C SER A 120 -13.26 22.54 -28.19
N SER A 121 -14.56 22.77 -28.40
CA SER A 121 -15.62 22.62 -27.39
C SER A 121 -16.84 21.93 -27.99
N ASP A 122 -17.44 20.99 -27.26
CA ASP A 122 -18.71 20.34 -27.63
C ASP A 122 -19.83 20.56 -26.59
N GLY A 123 -19.67 21.58 -25.73
CA GLY A 123 -20.61 21.94 -24.66
C GLY A 123 -20.31 21.24 -23.33
N LYS A 124 -20.10 19.91 -23.33
CA LYS A 124 -19.75 19.14 -22.12
C LYS A 124 -18.26 18.88 -21.98
N THR A 125 -17.54 18.98 -23.09
CA THR A 125 -16.12 18.69 -23.21
C THR A 125 -15.39 19.91 -23.76
N LEU A 126 -14.25 20.23 -23.16
CA LEU A 126 -13.26 21.15 -23.69
C LEU A 126 -11.97 20.41 -23.97
N LEU A 127 -11.40 20.63 -25.14
CA LEU A 127 -10.08 20.12 -25.48
C LEU A 127 -9.08 21.27 -25.40
N PHE A 128 -8.10 21.15 -24.50
CA PHE A 128 -7.01 22.10 -24.35
C PHE A 128 -5.76 21.56 -25.04
N ARG A 129 -5.09 22.36 -25.86
CA ARG A 129 -3.77 22.05 -26.40
C ARG A 129 -2.69 22.65 -25.51
N LEU A 130 -1.78 21.82 -25.01
CA LEU A 130 -0.66 22.28 -24.21
C LEU A 130 0.48 22.70 -25.13
N LYS A 131 0.92 23.94 -25.01
CA LYS A 131 2.07 24.49 -25.75
C LYS A 131 3.30 24.45 -24.85
N GLY A 132 4.44 24.07 -25.41
CA GLY A 132 5.70 24.02 -24.68
C GLY A 132 6.05 25.35 -24.01
N SER A 133 5.75 26.48 -24.66
CA SER A 133 6.00 27.82 -24.11
C SER A 133 5.27 28.12 -22.79
N GLU A 134 4.15 27.43 -22.53
CA GLU A 134 3.37 27.60 -21.29
C GLU A 134 3.71 26.54 -20.24
N VAL A 135 4.11 25.33 -20.67
CA VAL A 135 4.44 24.21 -19.76
C VAL A 135 5.86 24.31 -19.22
N CYS A 136 6.81 24.77 -20.04
CA CYS A 136 8.24 24.71 -19.75
C CYS A 136 8.80 25.93 -18.99
N THR A 137 7.93 26.67 -18.30
CA THR A 137 8.31 27.82 -17.46
C THR A 137 7.32 27.99 -16.32
N ASP A 138 7.80 28.49 -15.19
CA ASP A 138 6.99 28.97 -14.07
C ASP A 138 6.54 30.44 -14.24
N GLY A 139 6.91 31.07 -15.36
CA GLY A 139 6.68 32.48 -15.67
C GLY A 139 7.72 33.43 -15.08
N ALA A 140 8.65 32.96 -14.23
CA ALA A 140 9.72 33.76 -13.67
C ALA A 140 10.98 33.75 -14.56
N SER A 141 11.13 32.73 -15.40
CA SER A 141 12.29 32.54 -16.27
C SER A 141 11.88 32.27 -17.72
N ARG A 142 12.79 32.50 -18.67
CA ARG A 142 12.55 32.12 -20.09
C ARG A 142 12.40 30.58 -20.16
N PRO A 143 11.40 30.05 -20.88
CA PRO A 143 11.23 28.61 -21.02
C PRO A 143 12.44 27.96 -21.68
N ASP A 144 12.78 26.77 -21.21
CA ASP A 144 13.86 25.96 -21.78
C ASP A 144 13.49 25.51 -23.21
N GLU A 145 14.33 25.84 -24.19
CA GLU A 145 14.03 25.58 -25.60
C GLU A 145 13.94 24.09 -25.91
N GLY A 146 14.74 23.25 -25.24
CA GLY A 146 14.69 21.80 -25.39
C GLY A 146 13.36 21.22 -24.89
N CYS A 147 12.90 21.67 -23.72
CA CYS A 147 11.60 21.33 -23.18
C CYS A 147 10.46 21.79 -24.11
N VAL A 148 10.50 23.02 -24.60
CA VAL A 148 9.46 23.55 -25.50
C VAL A 148 9.32 22.65 -26.74
N GLN A 149 10.44 22.33 -27.38
CA GLN A 149 10.46 21.45 -28.54
C GLN A 149 9.92 20.05 -28.21
N ALA A 150 10.30 19.49 -27.07
CA ALA A 150 9.83 18.18 -26.64
C ALA A 150 8.31 18.15 -26.38
N VAL A 151 7.77 19.14 -25.67
CA VAL A 151 6.33 19.26 -25.39
C VAL A 151 5.52 19.48 -26.67
N ASP A 152 6.00 20.35 -27.57
CA ASP A 152 5.31 20.62 -28.82
C ASP A 152 5.31 19.39 -29.75
N ALA A 153 6.42 18.63 -29.78
CA ALA A 153 6.51 17.37 -30.52
C ALA A 153 5.64 16.25 -29.92
N ALA A 154 5.45 16.27 -28.60
CA ALA A 154 4.61 15.30 -27.88
C ALA A 154 3.11 15.47 -28.14
N GLU A 155 2.68 16.59 -28.73
CA GLU A 155 1.29 16.87 -29.07
C GLU A 155 0.30 16.73 -27.90
N LEU A 156 0.73 17.18 -26.71
CA LEU A 156 -0.04 17.03 -25.48
C LEU A 156 -1.35 17.83 -25.50
N ARG A 157 -2.45 17.17 -25.11
CA ARG A 157 -3.76 17.80 -24.94
C ARG A 157 -4.40 17.35 -23.65
N ILE A 158 -5.28 18.17 -23.08
CA ILE A 158 -6.12 17.79 -21.94
C ILE A 158 -7.57 17.84 -22.39
N ARG A 159 -8.28 16.73 -22.26
CA ARG A 159 -9.74 16.70 -22.42
C ARG A 159 -10.36 16.93 -21.06
N ALA A 160 -11.13 17.99 -20.93
CA ALA A 160 -11.87 18.32 -19.72
C ALA A 160 -13.36 18.04 -19.95
N THR A 161 -13.92 17.08 -19.23
CA THR A 161 -15.31 16.67 -19.33
C THR A 161 -16.05 17.04 -18.05
N SER A 162 -17.13 17.81 -18.14
CA SER A 162 -18.00 18.03 -16.97
C SER A 162 -18.89 16.83 -16.74
N LEU A 163 -18.92 16.40 -15.49
CA LEU A 163 -19.81 15.34 -15.01
C LEU A 163 -21.06 15.92 -14.31
N GLY A 164 -21.22 17.25 -14.33
CA GLY A 164 -22.25 17.99 -13.58
C GLY A 164 -21.91 18.18 -12.10
N ASN A 165 -22.67 19.03 -11.38
CA ASN A 165 -22.50 19.26 -9.93
C ASN A 165 -21.05 19.59 -9.52
N ASP A 166 -20.38 20.50 -10.24
CA ASP A 166 -18.97 20.87 -10.05
C ASP A 166 -17.98 19.70 -10.10
N SER A 167 -18.37 18.61 -10.75
CA SER A 167 -17.53 17.45 -11.01
C SER A 167 -16.89 17.58 -12.39
N LEU A 168 -15.61 17.24 -12.46
CA LEU A 168 -14.76 17.44 -13.62
C LEU A 168 -13.84 16.24 -13.79
N GLU A 169 -13.75 15.74 -15.01
CA GLU A 169 -12.77 14.73 -15.41
C GLU A 169 -11.79 15.33 -16.40
N LEU A 170 -10.50 15.10 -16.17
CA LEU A 170 -9.39 15.58 -16.98
C LEU A 170 -8.61 14.38 -17.50
N GLU A 171 -8.57 14.18 -18.80
CA GLU A 171 -7.80 13.10 -19.43
C GLU A 171 -6.61 13.71 -20.18
N LEU A 172 -5.40 13.20 -19.92
CA LEU A 172 -4.23 13.57 -20.70
C LEU A 172 -4.24 12.77 -21.99
N LEU A 173 -4.19 13.47 -23.13
CA LEU A 173 -4.07 12.87 -24.44
C LEU A 173 -2.66 13.12 -24.98
N ILE A 174 -1.99 12.06 -25.42
CA ILE A 174 -0.62 12.11 -25.93
C ILE A 174 -0.57 11.70 -27.40
N GLY A 175 0.17 12.47 -28.19
CA GLY A 175 0.47 12.17 -29.58
C GLY A 175 -0.72 12.34 -30.55
N PRO A 176 -0.50 12.08 -31.84
CA PRO A 176 -1.52 12.24 -32.88
C PRO A 176 -2.69 11.27 -32.72
N ASN A 177 -2.44 10.10 -32.12
CA ASN A 177 -3.47 9.10 -31.84
C ASN A 177 -4.23 9.38 -30.54
N ARG A 178 -3.86 10.43 -29.79
CA ARG A 178 -4.54 10.87 -28.56
C ARG A 178 -4.68 9.74 -27.53
N VAL A 179 -3.57 9.03 -27.25
CA VAL A 179 -3.56 7.96 -26.24
C VAL A 179 -3.82 8.56 -24.86
N GLU A 180 -4.60 7.86 -24.04
CA GLU A 180 -5.09 8.28 -22.72
C GLU A 180 -4.38 7.49 -21.59
N PRO A 181 -3.12 7.80 -21.24
CA PRO A 181 -2.41 7.07 -20.19
C PRO A 181 -2.86 7.42 -18.77
N MET A 182 -3.51 8.58 -18.60
CA MET A 182 -3.80 9.14 -17.27
C MET A 182 -5.10 9.93 -17.29
N SER A 183 -5.88 9.78 -16.22
CA SER A 183 -7.05 10.61 -15.95
C SER A 183 -7.05 11.13 -14.52
N LEU A 184 -7.58 12.33 -14.33
CA LEU A 184 -7.76 12.99 -13.05
C LEU A 184 -9.21 13.41 -12.93
N ARG A 185 -9.91 12.85 -11.95
CA ARG A 185 -11.33 13.13 -11.72
C ARG A 185 -11.49 13.86 -10.39
N PHE A 186 -12.17 14.99 -10.43
CA PHE A 186 -12.59 15.78 -9.31
C PHE A 186 -14.11 15.63 -9.12
N LEU A 187 -14.51 15.14 -7.97
CA LEU A 187 -15.87 15.16 -7.44
C LEU A 187 -15.92 16.12 -6.23
N PRO A 188 -17.10 16.47 -5.68
CA PRO A 188 -17.19 17.48 -4.62
C PRO A 188 -16.34 17.22 -3.38
N GLN A 189 -16.06 15.95 -3.06
CA GLN A 189 -15.30 15.51 -1.88
C GLN A 189 -14.18 14.52 -2.25
N VAL A 190 -13.96 14.25 -3.54
CA VAL A 190 -13.03 13.20 -3.99
C VAL A 190 -12.16 13.73 -5.11
N ALA A 191 -10.86 13.46 -5.07
CA ALA A 191 -10.05 13.37 -6.29
C ALA A 191 -9.54 11.97 -6.48
N SER A 192 -9.55 11.50 -7.72
CA SER A 192 -8.92 10.27 -8.12
C SER A 192 -8.02 10.53 -9.33
N PHE A 193 -6.77 10.11 -9.24
CA PHE A 193 -5.82 10.06 -10.35
C PHE A 193 -5.63 8.61 -10.75
N VAL A 194 -5.95 8.27 -12.01
CA VAL A 194 -5.84 6.91 -12.54
C VAL A 194 -4.72 6.88 -13.58
N VAL A 195 -3.89 5.84 -13.50
CA VAL A 195 -2.85 5.54 -14.49
C VAL A 195 -3.22 4.24 -15.18
N ASP A 196 -3.36 4.29 -16.51
CA ASP A 196 -3.54 3.12 -17.36
C ASP A 196 -2.17 2.68 -17.91
N LEU A 197 -1.73 1.48 -17.53
CA LEU A 197 -0.42 0.98 -17.93
C LEU A 197 -0.33 0.69 -19.44
N GLY A 198 -1.43 0.27 -20.07
CA GLY A 198 -1.52 0.05 -21.50
C GLY A 198 -1.46 1.37 -22.27
N GLY A 199 -2.19 2.38 -21.80
CA GLY A 199 -2.12 3.75 -22.29
C GLY A 199 -0.73 4.35 -22.13
N LEU A 200 -0.08 4.14 -20.97
CA LEU A 200 1.29 4.62 -20.73
C LEU A 200 2.29 3.98 -21.69
N LYS A 201 2.21 2.67 -21.91
CA LYS A 201 3.02 1.98 -22.92
C LYS A 201 2.80 2.58 -24.32
N GLY A 202 1.53 2.78 -24.70
CA GLY A 202 1.17 3.39 -25.99
C GLY A 202 1.70 4.81 -26.16
N ALA A 203 1.69 5.61 -25.09
CA ALA A 203 2.21 6.96 -25.08
C ALA A 203 3.74 6.99 -25.20
N VAL A 204 4.49 6.18 -24.42
CA VAL A 204 5.96 6.15 -24.49
C VAL A 204 6.45 5.71 -25.86
N ALA A 205 5.79 4.71 -26.47
CA ALA A 205 6.10 4.26 -27.83
C ALA A 205 6.00 5.39 -28.87
N GLN A 206 5.07 6.33 -28.69
CA GLN A 206 4.91 7.49 -29.58
C GLN A 206 5.91 8.61 -29.32
N LEU A 207 6.23 8.88 -28.05
CA LEU A 207 7.08 10.01 -27.67
C LEU A 207 8.56 9.78 -27.96
N ALA A 208 9.03 8.53 -27.84
CA ALA A 208 10.43 8.21 -27.95
C ALA A 208 10.63 6.99 -28.84
N SER A 209 10.74 7.23 -30.15
CA SER A 209 11.06 6.19 -31.13
C SER A 209 12.36 5.47 -30.72
N GLY A 210 12.30 4.15 -30.58
CA GLY A 210 13.42 3.33 -30.11
C GLY A 210 13.39 2.98 -28.61
N MET A 211 12.57 3.66 -27.80
CA MET A 211 12.34 3.25 -26.40
C MET A 211 11.44 2.02 -26.28
N GLU A 212 10.72 1.67 -27.35
CA GLU A 212 9.86 0.49 -27.43
C GLU A 212 10.59 -0.81 -27.07
N ALA A 213 11.88 -0.91 -27.42
CA ALA A 213 12.72 -2.06 -27.10
C ALA A 213 13.00 -2.22 -25.60
N PHE A 214 12.84 -1.16 -24.81
CA PHE A 214 13.01 -1.16 -23.36
C PHE A 214 11.69 -1.26 -22.59
N LEU A 215 10.55 -1.19 -23.28
CA LEU A 215 9.25 -1.36 -22.66
C LEU A 215 8.88 -2.85 -22.51
N PRO A 216 8.13 -3.22 -21.45
CA PRO A 216 7.58 -4.56 -21.35
C PRO A 216 6.74 -4.93 -22.59
N ALA A 217 6.91 -6.14 -23.10
CA ALA A 217 6.09 -6.74 -24.15
C ALA A 217 4.59 -6.78 -23.77
N VAL A 218 4.28 -7.02 -22.49
CA VAL A 218 2.96 -6.84 -21.89
C VAL A 218 3.05 -5.78 -20.81
N MET A 219 2.17 -4.78 -20.86
CA MET A 219 2.06 -3.74 -19.84
C MET A 219 0.60 -3.30 -19.78
N VAL A 220 -0.16 -3.88 -18.86
CA VAL A 220 -1.61 -3.66 -18.74
C VAL A 220 -2.03 -3.61 -17.27
N GLY A 221 -3.21 -3.04 -17.02
CA GLY A 221 -3.77 -2.83 -15.69
C GLY A 221 -3.91 -1.34 -15.38
N GLN A 222 -4.62 -1.05 -14.29
CA GLN A 222 -4.94 0.32 -13.89
C GLN A 222 -4.69 0.50 -12.40
N VAL A 223 -4.06 1.63 -12.04
CA VAL A 223 -3.79 2.02 -10.65
C VAL A 223 -4.48 3.35 -10.36
N GLU A 224 -5.18 3.44 -9.23
CA GLU A 224 -5.83 4.66 -8.75
C GLU A 224 -5.12 5.20 -7.51
N PHE A 225 -4.87 6.50 -7.48
CA PHE A 225 -4.56 7.25 -6.27
C PHE A 225 -5.77 8.14 -5.95
N LYS A 226 -6.38 7.96 -4.79
CA LYS A 226 -7.62 8.65 -4.41
C LYS A 226 -7.48 9.35 -3.07
N VAL A 227 -7.97 10.58 -3.03
CA VAL A 227 -8.13 11.41 -1.84
C VAL A 227 -9.60 11.70 -1.63
N THR A 228 -10.08 11.48 -0.41
CA THR A 228 -11.45 11.77 0.00
C THR A 228 -11.46 12.69 1.21
N GLU A 229 -12.21 13.79 1.11
CA GLU A 229 -12.56 14.67 2.22
C GLU A 229 -13.81 14.13 2.91
N ALA A 230 -13.64 13.40 4.01
CA ALA A 230 -14.74 12.86 4.80
C ALA A 230 -15.26 13.87 5.85
N GLY A 231 -14.52 14.95 6.10
CA GLY A 231 -14.91 16.07 6.96
C GLY A 231 -13.80 17.10 7.07
N ALA A 232 -14.06 18.23 7.77
CA ALA A 232 -13.12 19.36 7.84
C ALA A 232 -11.71 19.00 8.37
N GLN A 233 -11.61 17.96 9.20
CA GLN A 233 -10.36 17.41 9.72
C GLN A 233 -10.26 15.90 9.49
N HIS A 234 -11.05 15.34 8.57
CA HIS A 234 -11.11 13.92 8.32
C HIS A 234 -10.85 13.64 6.84
N TRP A 235 -9.71 13.00 6.55
CA TRP A 235 -9.25 12.72 5.20
C TRP A 235 -8.86 11.25 5.05
N VAL A 236 -9.18 10.69 3.88
CA VAL A 236 -8.83 9.32 3.51
C VAL A 236 -7.99 9.35 2.23
N PHE A 237 -6.84 8.71 2.29
CA PHE A 237 -5.91 8.47 1.19
C PHE A 237 -5.98 7.01 0.84
N SER A 238 -6.14 6.69 -0.44
CA SER A 238 -6.12 5.30 -0.88
C SER A 238 -5.36 5.14 -2.17
N THR A 239 -4.69 4.01 -2.31
CA THR A 239 -4.16 3.53 -3.58
C THR A 239 -4.87 2.23 -3.90
N SER A 240 -5.23 2.02 -5.16
CA SER A 240 -5.95 0.83 -5.60
C SER A 240 -5.35 0.26 -6.89
N ILE A 241 -5.45 -1.04 -7.08
CA ILE A 241 -5.29 -1.71 -8.37
C ILE A 241 -6.72 -1.92 -8.88
N LEU A 242 -7.16 -1.08 -9.83
CA LEU A 242 -8.53 -1.12 -10.37
C LEU A 242 -8.72 -2.31 -11.32
N ASP A 243 -7.73 -2.52 -12.18
CA ASP A 243 -7.62 -3.65 -13.07
C ASP A 243 -6.32 -4.39 -12.80
N ALA A 244 -6.37 -5.72 -12.82
CA ALA A 244 -5.23 -6.57 -12.51
C ALA A 244 -3.99 -6.16 -13.33
N LEU A 245 -2.87 -6.00 -12.64
CA LEU A 245 -1.60 -5.60 -13.25
C LEU A 245 -0.95 -6.80 -13.92
N ARG A 246 -0.40 -6.59 -15.11
CA ARG A 246 0.49 -7.57 -15.76
C ARG A 246 1.58 -6.86 -16.54
N LEU A 247 2.81 -7.21 -16.20
CA LEU A 247 4.04 -6.75 -16.83
C LEU A 247 4.81 -7.97 -17.32
N GLU A 248 5.24 -7.99 -18.59
CA GLU A 248 6.12 -9.03 -19.12
C GLU A 248 7.23 -8.39 -19.95
N MET A 249 8.48 -8.68 -19.62
CA MET A 249 9.65 -8.14 -20.30
C MET A 249 10.53 -9.29 -20.78
N ALA A 250 10.89 -9.23 -22.06
CA ALA A 250 11.87 -10.16 -22.62
C ALA A 250 13.26 -9.84 -22.06
N LEU A 251 13.91 -10.85 -21.52
CA LEU A 251 15.31 -10.83 -21.09
C LEU A 251 16.12 -11.72 -22.04
N PRO A 252 17.45 -11.57 -22.11
CA PRO A 252 18.30 -12.43 -22.94
C PRO A 252 18.10 -13.94 -22.67
N ASP A 253 17.87 -14.29 -21.41
CA ASP A 253 17.80 -15.68 -20.94
C ASP A 253 16.37 -16.13 -20.56
N GLY A 254 15.33 -15.37 -20.91
CA GLY A 254 13.94 -15.75 -20.65
C GLY A 254 13.01 -14.54 -20.49
N THR A 255 11.97 -14.67 -19.67
CA THR A 255 10.95 -13.63 -19.51
C THR A 255 10.80 -13.25 -18.04
N PHE A 256 11.03 -11.97 -17.73
CA PHE A 256 10.54 -11.38 -16.49
C PHE A 256 9.02 -11.22 -16.60
N ALA A 257 8.25 -11.69 -15.61
CA ALA A 257 6.84 -11.38 -15.51
C ALA A 257 6.44 -10.98 -14.09
N PHE A 258 5.62 -9.96 -13.97
CA PHE A 258 5.00 -9.55 -12.72
C PHE A 258 3.49 -9.45 -12.93
N SER A 259 2.71 -9.95 -11.98
CA SER A 259 1.27 -9.75 -11.97
C SER A 259 0.75 -9.53 -10.55
N SER A 260 -0.30 -8.73 -10.44
CA SER A 260 -1.02 -8.50 -9.19
C SER A 260 -2.51 -8.40 -9.47
N ALA A 261 -3.30 -9.14 -8.72
CA ALA A 261 -4.75 -9.08 -8.81
C ALA A 261 -5.29 -7.70 -8.41
N ARG A 262 -6.53 -7.41 -8.83
CA ARG A 262 -7.31 -6.22 -8.44
C ARG A 262 -7.36 -6.10 -6.91
N ALA A 263 -7.18 -4.90 -6.38
CA ALA A 263 -7.22 -4.60 -4.94
C ALA A 263 -7.74 -3.17 -4.71
N GLU A 264 -8.90 -3.05 -4.07
CA GLU A 264 -9.64 -1.78 -3.93
C GLU A 264 -10.24 -1.63 -2.52
N PRO A 265 -9.62 -0.84 -1.63
CA PRO A 265 -8.28 -0.25 -1.75
C PRO A 265 -7.17 -1.29 -1.57
N LEU A 266 -6.01 -1.07 -2.19
CA LEU A 266 -4.77 -1.80 -1.89
C LEU A 266 -4.14 -1.28 -0.60
N VAL A 267 -4.00 0.05 -0.50
CA VAL A 267 -3.55 0.73 0.72
C VAL A 267 -4.58 1.80 1.04
N GLU A 268 -4.93 1.94 2.31
CA GLU A 268 -5.74 3.03 2.80
C GLU A 268 -5.10 3.65 4.05
N PHE A 269 -5.05 4.97 4.07
CA PHE A 269 -4.63 5.77 5.20
C PHE A 269 -5.71 6.80 5.52
N GLU A 270 -6.29 6.70 6.71
CA GLU A 270 -7.31 7.61 7.22
C GLU A 270 -6.72 8.41 8.38
N ALA A 271 -6.95 9.71 8.36
CA ALA A 271 -6.61 10.63 9.44
C ALA A 271 -7.84 11.44 9.83
N ASP A 272 -8.31 11.26 11.06
CA ASP A 272 -9.42 11.98 11.67
C ASP A 272 -8.88 12.83 12.84
N GLY A 273 -8.67 14.11 12.58
CA GLY A 273 -8.23 15.09 13.58
C GLY A 273 -9.30 15.53 14.57
N ALA A 274 -10.59 15.27 14.31
CA ALA A 274 -11.62 15.51 15.30
C ALA A 274 -11.64 14.39 16.36
N ALA A 275 -11.37 13.16 15.93
CA ALA A 275 -11.24 11.99 16.81
C ALA A 275 -9.80 11.75 17.31
N ASN A 276 -8.82 12.54 16.89
CA ASN A 276 -7.38 12.31 17.08
C ASN A 276 -6.98 10.86 16.78
N ARG A 277 -7.45 10.36 15.63
CA ARG A 277 -7.32 8.96 15.19
C ARG A 277 -6.62 8.88 13.84
N ALA A 278 -5.75 7.89 13.70
CA ALA A 278 -5.19 7.48 12.42
C ALA A 278 -5.44 5.98 12.21
N ARG A 279 -5.77 5.59 10.98
CA ARG A 279 -5.92 4.20 10.57
C ARG A 279 -5.09 3.95 9.30
N ILE A 280 -4.37 2.84 9.28
CA ILE A 280 -3.62 2.36 8.12
C ILE A 280 -4.13 0.96 7.82
N SER A 281 -4.41 0.66 6.56
CA SER A 281 -4.66 -0.71 6.13
C SER A 281 -3.98 -1.03 4.80
N LEU A 282 -3.62 -2.29 4.67
CA LEU A 282 -3.08 -2.91 3.46
C LEU A 282 -3.97 -4.12 3.16
N ASP A 283 -4.36 -4.27 1.90
CA ASP A 283 -5.11 -5.41 1.37
C ASP A 283 -4.59 -5.74 -0.04
N LEU A 284 -3.44 -6.40 -0.08
CA LEU A 284 -2.82 -6.88 -1.30
C LEU A 284 -3.40 -8.25 -1.64
N ASN A 285 -3.99 -8.37 -2.82
CA ASN A 285 -4.44 -9.66 -3.35
C ASN A 285 -3.29 -10.44 -3.99
N ALA A 286 -3.61 -11.62 -4.55
CA ALA A 286 -2.64 -12.51 -5.15
C ALA A 286 -1.66 -11.79 -6.09
N THR A 287 -0.37 -11.93 -5.81
CA THR A 287 0.73 -11.29 -6.53
C THR A 287 1.76 -12.34 -6.91
N GLU A 288 2.20 -12.33 -8.17
CA GLU A 288 3.16 -13.29 -8.70
C GLU A 288 4.31 -12.57 -9.39
N LEU A 289 5.53 -13.00 -9.10
CA LEU A 289 6.76 -12.61 -9.76
C LEU A 289 7.41 -13.84 -10.37
N ARG A 290 7.69 -13.79 -11.67
CA ARG A 290 8.38 -14.83 -12.42
C ARG A 290 9.67 -14.30 -13.02
N LEU A 291 10.76 -15.03 -12.82
CA LEU A 291 12.10 -14.68 -13.26
C LEU A 291 12.78 -15.90 -13.88
N PRO A 292 13.48 -15.77 -15.00
CA PRO A 292 14.24 -16.89 -15.54
C PRO A 292 15.36 -17.29 -14.58
N TYR A 293 15.62 -18.59 -14.45
CA TYR A 293 16.77 -19.07 -13.70
C TYR A 293 18.07 -18.75 -14.45
N MET A 294 18.95 -17.98 -13.82
CA MET A 294 20.21 -17.49 -14.42
C MET A 294 21.44 -18.35 -14.09
N GLY A 295 21.26 -19.46 -13.37
CA GLY A 295 22.39 -20.32 -13.02
C GLY A 295 22.83 -21.21 -14.19
N THR A 296 24.00 -21.84 -14.04
CA THR A 296 24.62 -22.58 -15.16
C THR A 296 24.23 -24.06 -15.22
N ALA A 297 23.51 -24.55 -14.20
CA ALA A 297 23.14 -25.95 -14.01
C ALA A 297 22.29 -26.50 -15.16
N PRO A 298 22.77 -27.51 -15.92
CA PRO A 298 22.07 -28.02 -17.10
C PRO A 298 20.62 -28.47 -16.84
N GLY A 299 20.34 -29.07 -15.68
CA GLY A 299 19.02 -29.57 -15.32
C GLY A 299 17.99 -28.49 -14.93
N LEU A 300 18.45 -27.25 -14.71
CA LEU A 300 17.60 -26.12 -14.31
C LEU A 300 17.49 -25.04 -15.40
N ARG A 301 18.26 -25.18 -16.50
CA ARG A 301 18.21 -24.23 -17.63
C ARG A 301 16.82 -24.16 -18.23
N GLY A 302 16.35 -22.93 -18.47
CA GLY A 302 15.03 -22.66 -19.04
C GLY A 302 13.87 -22.85 -18.07
N LYS A 303 14.13 -23.17 -16.80
CA LYS A 303 13.11 -23.07 -15.74
C LYS A 303 13.00 -21.63 -15.25
N ASP A 304 11.82 -21.27 -14.79
CA ASP A 304 11.58 -19.97 -14.17
C ASP A 304 11.41 -20.13 -12.66
N TRP A 305 11.99 -19.21 -11.90
CA TRP A 305 11.57 -18.94 -10.53
C TRP A 305 10.19 -18.32 -10.54
N THR A 306 9.27 -18.85 -9.74
CA THR A 306 7.96 -18.24 -9.51
C THR A 306 7.76 -18.02 -8.02
N LEU A 307 7.73 -16.76 -7.60
CA LEU A 307 7.32 -16.33 -6.27
C LEU A 307 5.85 -15.93 -6.33
N SER A 308 5.00 -16.62 -5.57
CA SER A 308 3.57 -16.36 -5.49
C SER A 308 3.19 -16.02 -4.05
N LEU A 309 2.69 -14.81 -3.85
CA LEU A 309 2.07 -14.36 -2.62
C LEU A 309 0.56 -14.46 -2.80
N ALA A 310 -0.11 -15.25 -1.98
CA ALA A 310 -1.57 -15.40 -2.06
C ALA A 310 -2.31 -14.12 -1.65
N GLY A 311 -1.65 -13.26 -0.88
CA GLY A 311 -2.07 -11.92 -0.50
C GLY A 311 -1.26 -11.41 0.69
N LEU A 312 -1.55 -10.20 1.13
CA LEU A 312 -1.04 -9.63 2.37
C LEU A 312 -2.07 -8.63 2.88
N SER A 313 -2.55 -8.84 4.10
CA SER A 313 -3.51 -7.94 4.71
C SER A 313 -3.13 -7.60 6.14
N TYR A 314 -3.41 -6.35 6.53
CA TYR A 314 -3.45 -5.91 7.92
C TYR A 314 -4.21 -4.60 8.03
N ALA A 315 -4.74 -4.30 9.21
CA ALA A 315 -5.24 -2.99 9.57
C ALA A 315 -4.74 -2.58 10.95
N PHE A 316 -4.30 -1.34 11.08
CA PHE A 316 -3.80 -0.77 12.31
C PHE A 316 -4.55 0.52 12.59
N THR A 317 -4.95 0.74 13.84
CA THR A 317 -5.59 1.99 14.27
C THR A 317 -4.88 2.51 15.51
N ALA A 318 -4.55 3.80 15.49
CA ALA A 318 -4.00 4.54 16.61
C ALA A 318 -4.91 5.71 16.95
N THR A 319 -5.30 5.82 18.21
CA THR A 319 -5.99 6.99 18.77
C THR A 319 -5.07 7.68 19.78
N GLU A 320 -5.17 8.99 19.90
CA GLU A 320 -4.43 9.74 20.92
C GLU A 320 -4.77 9.23 22.34
N GLY A 321 -3.73 9.10 23.17
CA GLY A 321 -3.87 8.62 24.55
C GLY A 321 -4.14 7.13 24.68
N GLN A 322 -4.24 6.36 23.58
CA GLN A 322 -4.38 4.91 23.68
C GLN A 322 -3.10 4.27 24.23
N THR A 323 -3.27 3.33 25.14
CA THR A 323 -2.18 2.52 25.72
C THR A 323 -2.10 1.12 25.13
N ASP A 324 -3.21 0.66 24.54
CA ASP A 324 -3.34 -0.66 23.93
C ASP A 324 -3.45 -0.51 22.42
N PHE A 325 -2.71 -1.32 21.68
CA PHE A 325 -2.65 -1.29 20.22
C PHE A 325 -3.21 -2.57 19.64
N ALA A 326 -4.01 -2.46 18.58
CA ALA A 326 -4.52 -3.60 17.85
C ALA A 326 -4.02 -3.58 16.40
N LEU A 327 -3.53 -4.74 15.96
CA LEU A 327 -3.28 -5.06 14.57
C LEU A 327 -4.33 -6.09 14.16
N GLU A 328 -5.24 -5.69 13.28
CA GLU A 328 -6.40 -6.47 12.88
C GLU A 328 -6.16 -7.14 11.53
N ARG A 329 -6.79 -8.30 11.33
CA ARG A 329 -6.83 -9.01 10.03
C ARG A 329 -5.45 -9.19 9.40
N VAL A 330 -4.45 -9.55 10.20
CA VAL A 330 -3.12 -9.92 9.70
C VAL A 330 -3.25 -11.24 8.95
N GLY A 331 -2.98 -11.22 7.65
CA GLY A 331 -3.15 -12.38 6.77
C GLY A 331 -2.10 -12.43 5.65
N LEU A 332 -1.88 -13.63 5.11
CA LEU A 332 -1.05 -13.88 3.92
C LEU A 332 -1.90 -14.31 2.72
N GLY A 333 -3.14 -13.78 2.66
CA GLY A 333 -4.17 -14.13 1.68
C GLY A 333 -4.96 -15.40 2.02
N ASP A 334 -5.91 -15.73 1.13
CA ASP A 334 -6.84 -16.85 1.32
C ASP A 334 -6.30 -18.21 0.81
N ALA A 335 -5.03 -18.24 0.41
CA ALA A 335 -4.36 -19.45 -0.06
C ALA A 335 -2.91 -19.52 0.47
N GLN A 336 -2.22 -20.61 0.14
CA GLN A 336 -0.82 -20.81 0.48
C GLN A 336 0.08 -20.03 -0.48
N SER A 337 1.02 -19.28 0.08
CA SER A 337 2.08 -18.62 -0.70
C SER A 337 3.20 -19.61 -0.99
N HIS A 338 3.90 -19.48 -2.12
CA HIS A 338 4.91 -20.45 -2.54
C HIS A 338 6.05 -19.85 -3.37
N LEU A 339 7.17 -20.57 -3.38
CA LEU A 339 8.27 -20.39 -4.33
C LEU A 339 8.43 -21.67 -5.15
N ARG A 340 8.54 -21.54 -6.47
CA ARG A 340 8.73 -22.63 -7.42
C ARG A 340 9.93 -22.39 -8.32
N LEU A 341 10.45 -23.47 -8.89
CA LEU A 341 11.40 -23.45 -10.00
C LEU A 341 10.90 -24.40 -11.10
N GLY A 342 10.31 -23.85 -12.16
CA GLY A 342 9.50 -24.62 -13.10
C GLY A 342 8.29 -25.22 -12.39
N ASP A 343 8.09 -26.54 -12.52
CA ASP A 343 6.99 -27.26 -11.86
C ASP A 343 7.33 -27.69 -10.41
N ASP A 344 8.59 -27.56 -10.00
CA ASP A 344 9.05 -27.98 -8.68
C ASP A 344 8.71 -26.91 -7.64
N THR A 345 7.89 -27.25 -6.64
CA THR A 345 7.65 -26.38 -5.48
C THR A 345 8.81 -26.51 -4.51
N LEU A 346 9.41 -25.38 -4.15
CA LEU A 346 10.63 -25.30 -3.33
C LEU A 346 10.35 -24.79 -1.92
N PHE A 347 9.36 -23.91 -1.79
CA PHE A 347 8.96 -23.36 -0.50
C PHE A 347 7.45 -23.12 -0.47
N THR A 348 6.86 -23.31 0.70
CA THR A 348 5.46 -22.92 0.96
C THR A 348 5.34 -22.23 2.31
N LEU A 349 4.42 -21.27 2.39
CA LEU A 349 4.11 -20.48 3.58
C LEU A 349 2.60 -20.41 3.75
N ASP A 350 2.12 -20.89 4.89
CA ASP A 350 0.70 -20.97 5.18
C ASP A 350 0.44 -20.47 6.61
N LEU A 351 -0.34 -19.41 6.73
CA LEU A 351 -0.75 -18.82 8.00
C LEU A 351 -2.20 -19.23 8.29
N ASN A 352 -2.48 -19.72 9.49
CA ASN A 352 -3.81 -19.97 10.03
C ASN A 352 -4.74 -20.76 9.07
N ALA A 353 -4.20 -21.78 8.39
CA ALA A 353 -4.93 -22.56 7.39
C ALA A 353 -6.30 -23.09 7.86
N GLN A 354 -6.41 -23.42 9.15
CA GLN A 354 -7.63 -23.94 9.79
C GLN A 354 -8.49 -22.86 10.48
N SER A 355 -7.96 -21.63 10.55
CA SER A 355 -8.50 -20.52 11.32
C SER A 355 -8.74 -19.29 10.42
N GLY A 356 -9.14 -19.54 9.16
CA GLY A 356 -9.52 -18.51 8.20
C GLY A 356 -8.35 -17.72 7.59
N ARG A 357 -7.10 -18.14 7.80
CA ARG A 357 -5.87 -17.51 7.26
C ARG A 357 -5.57 -16.09 7.72
N HIS A 358 -6.20 -15.68 8.82
CA HIS A 358 -5.98 -14.39 9.44
C HIS A 358 -5.88 -14.52 10.96
N PHE A 359 -5.24 -13.54 11.60
CA PHE A 359 -5.35 -13.29 13.04
C PHE A 359 -5.39 -11.80 13.31
N SER A 360 -5.79 -11.44 14.53
CA SER A 360 -5.60 -10.13 15.09
C SER A 360 -4.66 -10.24 16.30
N ALA A 361 -3.78 -9.26 16.46
CA ALA A 361 -2.89 -9.16 17.60
C ALA A 361 -3.20 -7.88 18.39
N THR A 362 -3.16 -7.96 19.72
CA THR A 362 -3.28 -6.80 20.59
C THR A 362 -2.06 -6.71 21.49
N LEU A 363 -1.42 -5.54 21.52
CA LEU A 363 -0.33 -5.20 22.43
C LEU A 363 -0.89 -4.29 23.51
N SER A 364 -0.91 -4.76 24.75
CA SER A 364 -1.43 -4.03 25.92
C SER A 364 -0.39 -3.96 27.04
N SER A 365 -0.57 -3.06 28.01
CA SER A 365 0.20 -3.12 29.26
C SER A 365 -0.39 -4.20 30.19
N GLY A 366 0.40 -5.16 30.64
CA GLY A 366 -0.06 -6.16 31.62
C GLY A 366 0.03 -5.66 33.07
N ALA A 367 -0.35 -6.50 34.03
CA ALA A 367 -0.61 -6.09 35.42
C ALA A 367 0.60 -5.48 36.18
N ASP A 368 1.82 -5.83 35.76
CA ASP A 368 3.11 -5.32 36.28
C ASP A 368 3.69 -4.18 35.40
N GLY A 369 2.93 -3.69 34.42
CA GLY A 369 3.34 -2.65 33.49
C GLY A 369 4.10 -3.15 32.25
N ALA A 370 4.51 -4.42 32.20
CA ALA A 370 5.25 -4.95 31.05
C ALA A 370 4.34 -5.22 29.84
N PRO A 371 4.83 -5.10 28.59
CA PRO A 371 4.03 -5.39 27.41
C PRO A 371 3.47 -6.82 27.40
N LEU A 372 2.23 -6.97 26.94
CA LEU A 372 1.52 -8.23 26.80
C LEU A 372 0.94 -8.29 25.38
N LEU A 373 1.43 -9.25 24.58
CA LEU A 373 0.92 -9.54 23.25
C LEU A 373 -0.16 -10.62 23.37
N LYS A 374 -1.37 -10.36 22.88
CA LYS A 374 -2.42 -11.37 22.72
C LYS A 374 -2.73 -11.57 21.26
N VAL A 375 -3.11 -12.79 20.88
CA VAL A 375 -3.50 -13.13 19.50
C VAL A 375 -4.90 -13.74 19.50
N GLN A 376 -5.69 -13.46 18.47
CA GLN A 376 -6.99 -14.08 18.26
C GLN A 376 -7.23 -14.40 16.77
N PRO A 377 -7.80 -15.58 16.41
CA PRO A 377 -8.13 -16.70 17.31
C PRO A 377 -6.88 -17.43 17.84
N GLU A 378 -5.87 -17.57 16.99
CA GLU A 378 -4.58 -18.19 17.28
C GLU A 378 -3.55 -17.66 16.27
N PHE A 379 -2.28 -17.96 16.47
CA PHE A 379 -1.26 -17.84 15.44
C PHE A 379 -0.78 -19.25 15.10
N ASP A 380 -0.78 -19.63 13.83
CA ASP A 380 -0.34 -20.93 13.35
C ASP A 380 0.33 -20.75 11.99
N LEU A 381 1.65 -20.67 11.98
CA LEU A 381 2.45 -20.52 10.77
C LEU A 381 3.08 -21.85 10.42
N VAL A 382 2.82 -22.35 9.22
CA VAL A 382 3.44 -23.55 8.66
C VAL A 382 4.31 -23.14 7.48
N THR A 383 5.60 -23.52 7.55
CA THR A 383 6.53 -23.36 6.44
C THR A 383 7.03 -24.73 6.00
N ARG A 384 7.18 -24.93 4.69
CA ARG A 384 7.77 -26.16 4.15
C ARG A 384 8.82 -25.83 3.11
N PHE A 385 9.93 -26.53 3.18
CA PHE A 385 11.08 -26.43 2.29
C PHE A 385 11.23 -27.74 1.54
N TYR A 386 11.45 -27.66 0.24
CA TYR A 386 11.60 -28.77 -0.69
C TYR A 386 12.78 -28.45 -1.63
N LEU A 387 13.95 -28.19 -1.04
CA LEU A 387 15.10 -27.63 -1.77
C LEU A 387 15.96 -28.68 -2.47
N ALA A 388 15.63 -29.98 -2.35
CA ALA A 388 16.35 -31.05 -3.05
C ALA A 388 16.57 -30.81 -4.57
N PRO A 389 15.61 -30.27 -5.35
CA PRO A 389 15.82 -29.98 -6.77
C PRO A 389 16.96 -28.98 -7.05
N LEU A 390 17.25 -28.08 -6.12
CA LEU A 390 18.30 -27.06 -6.28
C LEU A 390 19.71 -27.64 -6.24
N LYS A 391 19.90 -28.85 -5.71
CA LYS A 391 21.19 -29.56 -5.71
C LYS A 391 21.71 -29.90 -7.11
N ALA A 392 20.84 -29.81 -8.12
CA ALA A 392 21.28 -29.90 -9.51
C ALA A 392 22.25 -28.76 -9.89
N ASP A 393 22.25 -27.66 -9.15
CA ASP A 393 23.21 -26.57 -9.26
C ASP A 393 24.32 -26.68 -8.21
N PRO A 394 25.56 -27.03 -8.61
CA PRO A 394 26.67 -27.13 -7.66
C PRO A 394 27.12 -25.79 -7.08
N SER A 395 26.66 -24.65 -7.63
CA SER A 395 26.92 -23.33 -7.07
C SER A 395 26.02 -22.97 -5.88
N LEU A 396 24.94 -23.73 -5.67
CA LEU A 396 24.03 -23.57 -4.55
C LEU A 396 24.41 -24.54 -3.42
N GLU A 397 24.97 -24.02 -2.34
CA GLU A 397 25.17 -24.79 -1.11
C GLU A 397 23.84 -24.91 -0.36
N ILE A 398 23.13 -26.02 -0.57
CA ILE A 398 21.87 -26.32 0.13
C ILE A 398 22.18 -27.11 1.40
N PRO A 399 21.92 -26.57 2.61
CA PRO A 399 22.11 -27.32 3.84
C PRO A 399 21.14 -28.50 3.90
N SER A 400 21.61 -29.66 4.36
CA SER A 400 20.80 -30.89 4.42
C SER A 400 19.53 -30.75 5.25
N ALA A 401 19.57 -29.87 6.26
CA ALA A 401 18.44 -29.55 7.12
C ALA A 401 17.26 -28.88 6.39
N TYR A 402 17.43 -28.39 5.15
CA TYR A 402 16.38 -27.71 4.38
C TYR A 402 16.02 -28.42 3.07
N GLU A 403 16.59 -29.61 2.79
CA GLU A 403 16.27 -30.36 1.57
C GLU A 403 14.81 -30.79 1.51
N ASP A 404 14.28 -31.27 2.63
CA ASP A 404 12.88 -31.56 2.88
C ASP A 404 12.64 -31.28 4.36
N ALA A 405 12.04 -30.13 4.66
CA ALA A 405 11.85 -29.67 6.03
C ALA A 405 10.52 -28.97 6.21
N SER A 406 9.80 -29.32 7.27
CA SER A 406 8.55 -28.66 7.66
C SER A 406 8.73 -28.03 9.04
N TYR A 407 8.46 -26.73 9.14
CA TYR A 407 8.40 -26.02 10.41
C TYR A 407 6.98 -25.56 10.70
N ARG A 408 6.62 -25.57 11.98
CA ARG A 408 5.36 -25.02 12.47
C ARG A 408 5.59 -24.21 13.73
N LEU A 409 5.11 -22.97 13.73
CA LEU A 409 5.06 -22.12 14.91
C LEU A 409 3.59 -21.87 15.23
N ARG A 410 3.11 -22.38 16.36
CA ARG A 410 1.72 -22.23 16.78
C ARG A 410 1.62 -21.68 18.18
N LEU A 411 0.89 -20.58 18.34
CA LEU A 411 0.46 -20.02 19.61
C LEU A 411 -1.07 -20.17 19.69
N SER A 412 -1.55 -21.02 20.59
CA SER A 412 -2.98 -21.36 20.70
C SER A 412 -3.49 -21.26 22.12
N GLY A 413 -4.71 -20.76 22.31
CA GLY A 413 -5.31 -20.58 23.65
C GLY A 413 -6.52 -21.48 23.92
N GLY A 414 -6.75 -22.49 23.07
CA GLY A 414 -7.97 -23.30 23.09
C GLY A 414 -9.21 -22.42 22.87
N ASN A 415 -10.05 -22.29 23.89
CA ASN A 415 -11.25 -21.46 23.86
C ASN A 415 -11.00 -19.97 24.18
N GLY A 416 -9.78 -19.60 24.56
CA GLY A 416 -9.38 -18.22 24.87
C GLY A 416 -8.29 -17.70 23.94
N ALA A 417 -8.00 -16.39 24.02
CA ALA A 417 -6.88 -15.78 23.29
C ALA A 417 -5.54 -16.12 23.98
N PRO A 418 -4.58 -16.75 23.29
CA PRO A 418 -3.25 -16.95 23.84
C PRO A 418 -2.49 -15.63 23.97
N SER A 419 -1.54 -15.57 24.90
CA SER A 419 -0.77 -14.37 25.14
C SER A 419 0.66 -14.63 25.59
N LEU A 420 1.56 -13.75 25.14
CA LEU A 420 3.00 -13.81 25.34
C LEU A 420 3.50 -12.50 25.95
N ARG A 421 4.60 -12.61 26.69
CA ARG A 421 5.32 -11.46 27.25
C ARG A 421 6.83 -11.69 27.17
N ALA A 422 7.57 -10.64 26.86
CA ALA A 422 9.02 -10.60 27.02
C ALA A 422 9.41 -10.56 28.50
N VAL A 423 10.33 -11.43 28.91
CA VAL A 423 10.97 -11.42 30.23
C VAL A 423 12.43 -10.99 30.03
N PRO A 424 12.86 -9.87 30.65
CA PRO A 424 14.22 -9.37 30.48
C PRO A 424 15.25 -10.31 31.13
N ALA A 425 16.50 -10.19 30.69
CA ALA A 425 17.62 -10.88 31.34
C ALA A 425 17.76 -10.45 32.80
N ASN A 426 18.14 -11.40 33.67
CA ASN A 426 18.41 -11.17 35.07
C ASN A 426 19.80 -11.69 35.42
N ALA A 427 20.75 -10.77 35.55
CA ALA A 427 22.13 -11.09 35.88
C ALA A 427 22.29 -11.73 37.28
N SER A 428 21.35 -11.50 38.20
CA SER A 428 21.42 -12.03 39.57
C SER A 428 21.11 -13.53 39.63
N THR A 429 20.29 -14.02 38.71
CA THR A 429 19.91 -15.43 38.60
C THR A 429 20.64 -16.15 37.45
N GLY A 430 21.27 -15.38 36.55
CA GLY A 430 21.93 -15.89 35.36
C GLY A 430 20.98 -16.10 34.17
N PHE A 431 19.71 -15.70 34.31
CA PHE A 431 18.72 -15.78 33.25
C PHE A 431 19.04 -14.80 32.12
N LYS A 432 19.03 -15.31 30.88
CA LYS A 432 19.42 -14.55 29.68
C LYS A 432 18.26 -13.81 29.03
N GLY A 433 17.07 -13.85 29.61
CA GLY A 433 15.84 -13.38 28.99
C GLY A 433 15.10 -14.51 28.28
N GLY A 434 13.83 -14.27 27.97
CA GLY A 434 12.98 -15.24 27.28
C GLY A 434 11.58 -14.72 26.99
N LEU A 435 10.74 -15.58 26.42
CA LEU A 435 9.34 -15.27 26.14
C LEU A 435 8.44 -16.11 27.05
N GLN A 436 7.82 -15.46 28.02
CA GLN A 436 6.84 -16.10 28.89
C GLN A 436 5.53 -16.29 28.15
N LEU A 437 4.99 -17.50 28.24
CA LEU A 437 3.64 -17.79 27.84
C LEU A 437 2.67 -17.51 28.99
N VAL A 438 1.89 -16.45 28.88
CA VAL A 438 0.99 -15.98 29.94
C VAL A 438 -0.33 -16.74 29.90
N THR A 439 -0.87 -16.97 28.70
CA THR A 439 -2.06 -17.82 28.48
C THR A 439 -1.89 -18.67 27.23
N GLY A 440 -2.37 -19.92 27.28
CA GLY A 440 -2.37 -20.86 26.14
C GLY A 440 -1.17 -21.80 26.12
N GLU A 441 -0.78 -22.21 24.91
CA GLU A 441 0.33 -23.09 24.57
C GLU A 441 1.10 -22.50 23.37
N LEU A 442 2.44 -22.55 23.43
CA LEU A 442 3.32 -22.26 22.30
C LEU A 442 4.00 -23.55 21.85
N LEU A 443 3.78 -23.93 20.59
CA LEU A 443 4.39 -25.07 19.93
C LEU A 443 5.34 -24.58 18.84
N LEU A 444 6.57 -25.04 18.88
CA LEU A 444 7.52 -24.94 17.77
C LEU A 444 7.87 -26.36 17.34
N ALA A 445 7.57 -26.71 16.09
CA ALA A 445 7.85 -28.04 15.53
C ALA A 445 8.71 -27.92 14.27
N ALA A 446 9.63 -28.87 14.08
CA ALA A 446 10.47 -29.04 12.91
C ALA A 446 10.60 -30.54 12.64
N ASN A 447 10.02 -31.00 11.54
CA ASN A 447 9.91 -32.43 11.21
C ASN A 447 9.34 -33.22 12.41
N ASP A 448 10.12 -34.17 12.95
CA ASP A 448 9.73 -35.03 14.08
C ASP A 448 10.09 -34.47 15.46
N THR A 449 10.71 -33.28 15.52
CA THR A 449 11.12 -32.62 16.76
C THR A 449 10.19 -31.47 17.12
N GLN A 450 9.92 -31.29 18.41
CA GLN A 450 9.08 -30.20 18.90
C GLN A 450 9.54 -29.66 20.26
N VAL A 451 9.31 -28.37 20.46
CA VAL A 451 9.39 -27.66 21.73
C VAL A 451 7.99 -27.15 22.05
N VAL A 452 7.47 -27.53 23.20
CA VAL A 452 6.17 -27.06 23.72
C VAL A 452 6.47 -26.24 24.96
N VAL A 453 5.99 -25.00 24.99
CA VAL A 453 6.06 -24.13 26.16
C VAL A 453 4.66 -24.04 26.74
N SER A 454 4.54 -24.43 28.00
CA SER A 454 3.30 -24.44 28.76
C SER A 454 3.04 -23.08 29.39
N GLN A 455 1.77 -22.83 29.74
CA GLN A 455 1.39 -21.61 30.44
C GLN A 455 2.24 -21.42 31.73
N GLY A 456 2.78 -20.21 31.91
CA GLY A 456 3.64 -19.82 33.01
C GLY A 456 5.13 -20.05 32.76
N GLN A 457 5.50 -20.84 31.74
CA GLN A 457 6.88 -21.14 31.39
C GLN A 457 7.41 -20.17 30.32
N CYS A 458 8.72 -20.18 30.12
CA CYS A 458 9.42 -19.36 29.15
C CYS A 458 10.01 -20.20 28.01
N LEU A 459 9.91 -19.69 26.78
CA LEU A 459 10.81 -20.08 25.70
C LEU A 459 12.17 -19.42 25.96
N VAL A 460 13.20 -20.25 26.11
CA VAL A 460 14.56 -19.82 26.43
C VAL A 460 15.57 -20.41 25.44
N SER A 461 16.77 -19.82 25.38
CA SER A 461 17.86 -20.39 24.60
C SER A 461 18.44 -21.65 25.25
N ALA A 462 18.74 -22.63 24.41
CA ALA A 462 19.44 -23.86 24.76
C ALA A 462 20.79 -23.94 24.04
N THR A 463 21.74 -24.64 24.65
CA THR A 463 23.00 -24.99 23.98
C THR A 463 22.80 -26.34 23.30
N PRO A 464 22.90 -26.45 21.97
CA PRO A 464 22.76 -27.74 21.30
C PRO A 464 23.92 -28.68 21.68
N ALA A 465 23.68 -29.98 21.64
CA ALA A 465 24.76 -30.96 21.74
C ALA A 465 25.71 -30.80 20.53
N SER A 466 27.01 -30.79 20.77
CA SER A 466 28.02 -30.59 19.71
C SER A 466 27.99 -31.73 18.68
N GLY A 467 27.94 -31.42 17.39
CA GLY A 467 28.31 -32.36 16.32
C GLY A 467 27.29 -32.62 15.21
N GLU A 468 26.10 -32.04 15.22
CA GLU A 468 25.14 -32.16 14.12
C GLU A 468 24.75 -30.79 13.56
N ALA A 469 24.34 -30.76 12.28
CA ALA A 469 23.65 -29.62 11.66
C ALA A 469 22.29 -29.44 12.37
N ALA A 470 22.34 -28.88 13.57
CA ALA A 470 21.22 -28.86 14.49
C ALA A 470 20.11 -28.00 13.90
N SER A 471 18.89 -28.55 13.82
CA SER A 471 17.68 -27.78 13.53
C SER A 471 17.63 -26.54 14.41
N LEU A 472 17.05 -25.44 13.91
CA LEU A 472 16.83 -24.21 14.69
C LEU A 472 16.17 -24.49 16.05
N LEU A 473 15.33 -25.53 16.14
CA LEU A 473 14.70 -25.96 17.40
C LEU A 473 15.69 -26.43 18.47
N ALA A 474 16.87 -26.94 18.11
CA ALA A 474 17.85 -27.44 19.08
C ALA A 474 18.43 -26.33 19.97
N TYR A 475 18.26 -25.07 19.56
CA TYR A 475 18.66 -23.88 20.30
C TYR A 475 17.57 -23.32 21.20
N LEU A 476 16.42 -23.99 21.28
CA LEU A 476 15.24 -23.53 22.02
C LEU A 476 14.77 -24.61 22.98
N SER A 477 14.37 -24.21 24.17
CA SER A 477 13.75 -25.11 25.15
C SER A 477 12.71 -24.38 25.98
N GLU A 478 11.83 -25.15 26.61
CA GLU A 478 11.03 -24.67 27.74
C GLU A 478 11.92 -24.54 28.98
N GLY A 479 11.71 -23.49 29.76
CA GLY A 479 12.38 -23.30 31.04
C GLY A 479 11.65 -22.32 31.95
N ASN A 480 12.15 -22.19 33.17
CA ASN A 480 11.66 -21.19 34.11
C ASN A 480 11.98 -19.77 33.59
N CYS A 481 11.15 -18.80 33.98
CA CYS A 481 11.30 -17.39 33.59
C CYS A 481 12.24 -16.58 34.50
N GLU A 482 13.13 -17.25 35.24
CA GLU A 482 14.02 -16.63 36.23
C GLU A 482 15.38 -17.30 36.28
#